data_AF-A0A6L7JJG0-F1
#
_entry.id   AF-A0A6L7JJG0-F1
#
_cell.length_a   1.000
_cell.length_b   1.000
_cell.length_c   1.000
_cell.angle_alpha   90.00
_cell.angle_beta   90.00
_cell.angle_gamma   90.00
#
_symmetry.space_group_name_H-M   'P 1'
#
loop_
_entity.id
_entity.type
_entity.pdbx_description
1 polymer ?
#
loop_
_entity_poly.entity_id
_entity_poly.type
_entity_poly.pdbx_seq_one_letter_code
_entity_poly.pdbx_strand_id
1 'polypeptide(L)' 'MDFTTFVIPLAIVAAAVLLLPRIMGPQGPRCNRCDGTGNIDERWPDPSKPGGWHVASGTCPKCGGKGRLRR' A
#
# COMPACT_ATOMS: atom_id res chain seq x y z
N MET A 1 4.42 43.30 -5.63
CA MET A 1 4.01 41.96 -5.13
C MET A 1 3.28 41.31 -6.27
N ASP A 2 4.00 40.52 -7.05
CA ASP A 2 3.58 40.17 -8.40
C ASP A 2 2.79 38.86 -8.38
N PHE A 3 1.84 38.73 -9.31
CA PHE A 3 0.95 37.56 -9.37
C PHE A 3 1.73 36.24 -9.48
N THR A 4 2.83 36.24 -10.25
CA THR A 4 3.77 35.13 -10.39
C THR A 4 4.44 34.73 -9.08
N THR A 5 4.68 35.67 -8.16
CA THR A 5 5.30 35.41 -6.85
C THR A 5 4.42 34.50 -5.97
N PHE A 6 3.11 34.49 -6.17
CA PHE A 6 2.18 33.62 -5.44
C PHE A 6 1.79 32.35 -6.21
N VAL A 7 1.56 32.46 -7.52
CA VAL A 7 1.08 31.31 -8.32
C VAL A 7 2.15 30.23 -8.47
N ILE A 8 3.42 30.59 -8.66
CA ILE A 8 4.51 29.62 -8.82
C ILE A 8 4.70 28.74 -7.56
N PRO A 9 4.88 29.29 -6.34
CA PRO A 9 5.01 28.44 -5.15
C PRO A 9 3.73 27.67 -4.84
N LEU A 10 2.54 28.24 -5.09
CA LEU A 10 1.27 27.51 -4.93
C LEU A 10 1.18 26.28 -5.85
N ALA A 11 1.57 26.42 -7.12
CA ALA A 11 1.61 25.33 -8.08
C ALA A 11 2.64 24.25 -7.69
N ILE A 12 3.81 24.65 -7.17
CA ILE A 12 4.83 23.71 -6.66
C ILE A 12 4.30 22.93 -5.45
N VAL A 13 3.65 23.59 -4.49
CA VAL A 13 3.03 22.92 -3.33
C VAL A 13 1.92 21.95 -3.77
N ALA A 14 1.04 22.37 -4.69
CA ALA A 14 0.00 21.50 -5.23
C ALA A 14 0.57 20.27 -5.94
N ALA A 15 1.60 20.45 -6.78
CA ALA A 15 2.29 19.35 -7.45
C ALA A 15 2.96 18.40 -6.44
N ALA A 16 3.63 18.93 -5.42
CA ALA A 16 4.25 18.14 -4.36
C ALA A 16 3.21 17.27 -3.62
N VAL A 17 2.08 17.85 -3.22
CA VAL A 17 0.99 17.12 -2.54
C VAL A 17 0.39 16.01 -3.40
N LEU A 18 0.32 16.18 -4.73
CA LEU A 18 -0.23 15.18 -5.65
C LEU A 18 0.77 14.08 -6.07
N LEU A 19 2.08 14.36 -5.99
CA LEU A 19 3.14 13.47 -6.45
C LEU A 19 3.86 12.72 -5.33
N LEU A 20 4.16 13.38 -4.19
CA LEU A 20 4.84 12.75 -3.04
C LEU A 20 4.15 11.45 -2.55
N PRO A 21 2.80 11.37 -2.41
CA PRO A 21 2.12 10.16 -1.95
C PRO A 21 2.19 8.98 -2.93
N ARG A 22 2.59 9.22 -4.18
CA ARG A 22 2.86 8.15 -5.16
C ARG A 22 4.29 7.63 -5.05
N ILE A 23 5.25 8.49 -4.72
CA ILE A 23 6.68 8.18 -4.68
C ILE A 23 7.08 7.52 -3.34
N MET A 24 6.62 8.06 -2.20
CA MET A 24 7.14 7.67 -0.87
C MET A 24 6.61 6.33 -0.32
N GLY A 25 5.86 5.56 -1.11
CA GLY A 25 5.19 4.35 -0.65
C GLY A 25 4.13 4.60 0.43
N PRO A 26 3.42 3.56 0.94
CA PRO A 26 2.57 3.72 2.10
C PRO A 26 3.41 3.88 3.38
N GLN A 27 3.15 4.96 4.09
CA GLN A 27 3.71 5.24 5.41
C GLN A 27 2.75 4.69 6.46
N GLY A 28 3.22 3.84 7.36
CA GLY A 28 2.40 3.19 8.37
C GLY A 28 3.02 1.91 8.93
N PRO A 29 2.35 1.29 9.93
CA PRO A 29 2.77 0.02 10.52
C PRO A 29 2.70 -1.12 9.50
N ARG A 30 3.44 -2.21 9.76
CA ARG A 30 3.37 -3.44 8.96
C ARG A 30 1.91 -3.94 8.93
N CYS A 31 1.49 -4.41 7.76
CA CYS A 31 0.18 -5.00 7.58
C CYS A 31 0.11 -6.35 8.29
N ASN A 32 -0.60 -6.42 9.41
CA ASN A 32 -0.78 -7.63 10.24
C ASN A 32 -1.61 -8.77 9.59
N ARG A 33 -1.84 -8.73 8.27
CA ARG A 33 -2.43 -9.83 7.50
C ARG A 33 -1.39 -10.52 6.59
N CYS A 34 -0.29 -9.83 6.28
CA CYS A 34 0.82 -10.34 5.49
C CYS A 34 2.19 -10.10 6.16
N ASP A 35 2.21 -9.66 7.42
CA ASP A 35 3.37 -9.33 8.24
C ASP A 35 4.49 -8.48 7.61
N GLY A 36 4.15 -7.73 6.56
CA GLY A 36 5.07 -6.90 5.79
C GLY A 36 5.43 -7.40 4.40
N THR A 37 5.12 -8.66 4.04
CA THR A 37 5.51 -9.26 2.75
C THR A 37 4.79 -8.63 1.56
N GLY A 38 3.59 -8.08 1.78
CA GLY A 38 2.72 -7.56 0.71
C GLY A 38 1.89 -8.63 0.01
N ASN A 39 2.17 -9.91 0.22
CA ASN A 39 1.41 -11.04 -0.34
C ASN A 39 0.66 -11.77 0.78
N ILE A 40 -0.56 -12.26 0.52
CA ILE A 40 -1.26 -13.13 1.49
C ILE A 40 -1.24 -14.59 1.05
N ASP A 41 -1.08 -15.38 2.11
CA ASP A 41 -1.22 -16.81 2.31
C ASP A 41 -2.64 -17.44 2.27
N GLU A 42 -3.65 -16.96 1.51
CA GLU A 42 -5.06 -17.46 1.65
C GLU A 42 -5.70 -18.31 0.49
N ARG A 43 -5.60 -19.67 0.59
CA ARG A 43 -6.33 -20.73 -0.15
C ARG A 43 -6.73 -21.78 0.89
N TRP A 44 -7.98 -22.19 0.86
CA TRP A 44 -8.46 -23.23 1.77
C TRP A 44 -7.93 -24.60 1.32
N PRO A 45 -7.46 -25.46 2.26
CA PRO A 45 -7.13 -26.84 1.91
C PRO A 45 -8.37 -27.50 1.32
N ASP A 46 -8.13 -28.44 0.40
CA ASP A 46 -9.18 -29.29 -0.16
C ASP A 46 -10.01 -29.87 1.01
N PRO A 47 -11.36 -29.75 1.01
CA PRO A 47 -12.19 -30.26 2.12
C PRO A 47 -12.03 -31.78 2.34
N SER A 48 -11.48 -32.52 1.37
CA SER A 48 -11.08 -33.93 1.53
C SER A 48 -9.74 -34.14 2.25
N LYS A 49 -8.95 -33.09 2.48
CA LYS A 49 -7.61 -33.11 3.10
C LYS A 49 -7.42 -31.97 4.12
N PRO A 50 -8.06 -32.03 5.30
CA PRO A 50 -8.10 -30.94 6.28
C PRO A 50 -6.73 -30.56 6.90
N GLY A 51 -5.67 -31.34 6.69
CA GLY A 51 -4.31 -31.03 7.14
C GLY A 51 -3.42 -30.30 6.11
N GLY A 52 -3.98 -29.85 4.99
CA GLY A 52 -3.21 -29.13 3.96
C GLY A 52 -2.77 -27.73 4.42
N TRP A 53 -1.50 -27.38 4.19
CA TRP A 53 -1.00 -26.03 4.44
C TRP A 53 -1.71 -25.00 3.56
N HIS A 54 -1.97 -23.83 4.13
CA HIS A 54 -2.44 -22.66 3.38
C HIS A 54 -1.30 -22.13 2.49
N VAL A 55 -1.20 -22.65 1.26
CA VAL A 55 -0.34 -22.16 0.18
C VAL A 55 -1.21 -21.71 -0.99
N ALA A 56 -1.07 -20.43 -1.32
CA ALA A 56 -2.27 -19.64 -1.18
C ALA A 56 -2.08 -18.21 -1.73
N SER A 57 -1.39 -18.18 -2.86
CA SER A 57 -0.70 -17.06 -3.46
C SER A 57 -1.57 -15.86 -3.86
N GLY A 58 -1.17 -14.66 -3.45
CA GLY A 58 -1.61 -13.44 -4.12
C GLY A 58 -1.24 -12.13 -3.43
N THR A 59 -1.52 -11.02 -4.11
CA THR A 59 -1.38 -9.66 -3.58
C THR A 59 -2.28 -9.47 -2.36
N CYS A 60 -1.72 -9.06 -1.21
CA CYS A 60 -2.48 -8.80 0.01
C CYS A 60 -3.54 -7.72 -0.21
N PRO A 61 -4.85 -8.02 -0.09
CA PRO A 61 -5.92 -7.05 -0.34
C PRO A 61 -5.95 -5.96 0.74
N LYS A 62 -5.54 -6.28 1.98
CA LYS A 62 -5.54 -5.34 3.12
C LYS A 62 -4.54 -4.19 2.95
N CYS A 63 -3.41 -4.43 2.28
CA CYS A 63 -2.40 -3.39 1.99
C CYS A 63 -2.20 -3.12 0.48
N GLY A 64 -3.04 -3.71 -0.38
CA GLY A 64 -2.92 -3.62 -1.84
C GLY A 64 -1.53 -3.96 -2.36
N GLY A 65 -0.90 -5.03 -1.85
CA GLY A 65 0.44 -5.46 -2.24
C GLY A 65 1.61 -4.78 -1.51
N LYS A 66 1.37 -3.73 -0.72
CA LYS A 66 2.43 -2.81 -0.30
C LYS A 66 3.10 -3.12 1.06
N GLY A 67 2.76 -4.24 1.69
CA GLY A 67 3.27 -4.69 3.00
C GLY A 67 2.89 -3.85 4.22
N ARG A 68 2.42 -2.61 4.04
CA ARG A 68 2.08 -1.67 5.13
C ARG A 68 0.67 -1.16 4.99
N LEU A 69 0.02 -0.90 6.12
CA LEU A 69 -1.25 -0.17 6.12
C LEU A 69 -0.97 1.28 5.70
N ARG A 70 -1.83 1.85 4.84
CA ARG A 70 -1.87 3.31 4.70
C ARG A 70 -2.37 3.87 6.02
N ARG A 71 -1.60 4.79 6.60
CA ARG A 71 -2.09 5.71 7.64
C ARG A 71 -3.07 6.71 7.04
#